data_AF-A0A8X7B7W1-F1
#
_entry.id   AF-A0A8X7B7W1-F1
#
_cell.length_a   1.000
_cell.length_b   1.000
_cell.length_c   1.000
_cell.angle_alpha   90.00
_cell.angle_beta   90.00
_cell.angle_gamma   90.00
#
_symmetry.space_group_name_H-M   'P 1'
#
loop_
_entity.id
_entity.type
_entity.pdbx_description
1 polymer ?
#
loop_
_entity_poly.entity_id
_entity_poly.type
_entity_poly.pdbx_seq_one_letter_code
_entity_poly.pdbx_strand_id
1 'polypeptide(L)'
;MEFDIAHSVVSWLWKSFKTTGIGSRRHGRGRVRSTTPAEERYIILFAKRDRRTTAQQVANQFLAASGKQISRKTVARRLRGGGLYARRPVVCVPLTRQHRTARFQWCREHHNWTEQDWACVLFSDESRFSLSSDCRRQLIWRESGTACRPENIQEKDRYPTCSIMVWTGIMINGRIYVVANGSMTGQRYIDEVLLPHVRLFRGAVGDKFLFMDDNAT
;
A
#
# COMPACT_ATOMS: atom_id res chain seq x y z
N MET A 1 37.74 50.50 -9.70
CA MET A 1 36.51 49.82 -9.23
C MET A 1 36.52 49.90 -7.73
N GLU A 2 35.79 50.87 -7.18
CA GLU A 2 35.61 51.04 -5.74
C GLU A 2 34.37 50.23 -5.36
N PHE A 3 34.54 49.16 -4.59
CA PHE A 3 33.40 48.40 -4.09
C PHE A 3 32.89 49.12 -2.84
N ASP A 4 31.63 49.58 -2.87
CA ASP A 4 30.94 50.27 -1.77
C ASP A 4 30.66 49.31 -0.59
N ILE A 5 31.72 48.87 0.07
CA ILE A 5 31.70 47.91 1.17
C ILE A 5 32.54 48.48 2.31
N ALA A 6 31.97 48.52 3.51
CA ALA A 6 32.65 49.04 4.69
C ALA A 6 33.98 48.30 4.95
N HIS A 7 35.05 49.06 5.18
CA HIS A 7 36.41 48.54 5.43
C HIS A 7 36.46 47.55 6.62
N SER A 8 35.57 47.72 7.61
CA SER A 8 35.42 46.80 8.74
C SER A 8 34.97 45.40 8.31
N VAL A 9 34.10 45.29 7.30
CA VAL A 9 33.63 44.02 6.75
C VAL A 9 34.76 43.32 6.00
N VAL A 10 35.54 44.05 5.21
CA VAL A 10 36.71 43.51 4.48
C VAL A 10 37.77 43.00 5.47
N SER A 11 38.10 43.78 6.49
CA SER A 11 39.06 43.38 7.53
C SER A 11 38.59 42.15 8.31
N TRP A 12 37.31 42.09 8.66
CA TRP A 12 36.71 40.95 9.35
C TRP A 12 36.69 39.69 8.48
N LEU A 13 36.27 39.81 7.21
CA LEU A 13 36.27 38.70 6.25
C LEU A 13 37.69 38.16 6.03
N TRP A 14 38.68 39.04 5.89
CA TRP A 14 40.08 38.66 5.71
C TRP A 14 40.63 37.92 6.93
N LYS A 15 40.35 38.39 8.15
CA LYS A 15 40.70 37.69 9.39
C LYS A 15 40.02 36.31 9.47
N SER A 16 38.73 36.24 9.17
CA SER A 16 37.98 34.98 9.16
C SER A 16 38.51 34.01 8.11
N PHE A 17 38.88 34.50 6.92
CA PHE A 17 39.46 33.69 5.85
C PHE A 17 40.83 33.12 6.24
N LYS A 18 41.71 33.92 6.86
CA LYS A 18 42.99 33.43 7.37
C LYS A 18 42.84 32.30 8.40
N THR A 19 41.81 32.35 9.24
CA THR A 19 41.58 31.32 10.28
C THR A 19 40.88 30.07 9.76
N THR A 20 39.94 30.20 8.81
CA THR A 20 39.10 29.07 8.37
C THR A 20 39.27 28.61 6.92
N GLY A 21 40.01 29.34 6.09
CA GLY A 21 40.20 29.04 4.67
C GLY A 21 38.94 29.14 3.80
N ILE A 22 37.81 29.56 4.36
CA ILE A 22 36.51 29.61 3.70
C ILE A 22 36.02 31.05 3.65
N GLY A 23 35.81 31.57 2.43
CA GLY A 23 35.35 32.94 2.17
C GLY A 23 33.82 33.10 2.14
N SER A 24 33.07 32.05 2.48
CA SER A 24 31.61 32.05 2.48
C SER A 24 31.03 32.19 3.89
N ARG A 25 29.81 32.73 3.96
CA ARG A 25 29.08 32.90 5.22
C ARG A 25 28.80 31.53 5.85
N ARG A 26 29.19 31.36 7.12
CA ARG A 26 28.85 30.16 7.89
C ARG A 26 27.33 30.02 8.06
N HIS A 27 26.84 28.79 8.07
CA HIS A 27 25.43 28.52 8.32
C HIS A 27 25.04 29.02 9.72
N GLY A 28 24.00 29.87 9.79
CA GLY A 28 23.50 30.37 11.07
C GLY A 28 22.85 29.25 11.91
N ARG A 29 22.73 29.47 13.22
CA ARG A 29 22.15 28.49 14.16
C ARG A 29 20.66 28.16 13.91
N GLY A 30 19.98 28.91 13.03
CA GLY A 30 18.58 28.71 12.70
C GLY A 30 17.63 28.96 13.87
N ARG A 31 16.32 28.79 13.63
CA ARG A 31 15.29 28.89 14.67
C ARG A 31 15.30 27.64 15.55
N VAL A 32 15.32 27.84 16.87
CA VAL A 32 15.21 26.76 17.85
C VAL A 32 13.92 25.97 17.63
N ARG A 33 14.03 24.64 17.71
CA ARG A 33 12.88 23.74 17.50
C ARG A 33 11.88 23.88 18.63
N SER A 34 10.59 23.89 18.29
CA SER A 34 9.49 23.84 19.27
C SER A 34 9.31 22.45 19.91
N THR A 35 10.13 21.46 19.60
CA THR A 35 10.01 20.10 20.16
C THR A 35 11.38 19.63 20.61
N THR A 36 11.41 18.90 21.72
CA THR A 36 12.58 18.22 22.25
C THR A 36 12.73 16.82 21.63
N PRO A 37 13.92 16.21 21.69
CA PRO A 37 14.12 14.84 21.19
C PRO A 37 13.19 13.79 21.83
N ALA A 38 12.88 13.93 23.13
CA ALA A 38 11.97 13.03 23.83
C ALA A 38 10.53 13.14 23.31
N GLU A 39 10.07 14.37 23.08
CA GLU A 39 8.76 14.65 22.48
C GLU A 39 8.66 14.13 21.03
N GLU A 40 9.73 14.29 20.24
CA GLU A 40 9.80 13.74 18.88
C GLU A 40 9.71 12.21 18.89
N ARG A 41 10.39 11.56 19.84
CA ARG A 41 10.30 10.10 20.03
C ARG A 41 8.89 9.65 20.40
N TYR A 42 8.21 10.38 21.29
CA TYR A 42 6.81 10.09 21.65
C TYR A 42 5.89 10.15 20.41
N ILE A 43 6.00 11.21 19.60
CA ILE A 43 5.21 11.38 18.37
C ILE A 43 5.42 10.19 17.42
N ILE A 44 6.67 9.76 17.23
CA ILE A 44 7.00 8.63 16.34
C ILE A 44 6.44 7.32 16.88
N LEU A 45 6.62 7.04 18.17
CA LEU A 45 6.13 5.81 18.79
C LEU A 45 4.61 5.71 18.76
N PHE A 46 3.92 6.82 19.03
CA PHE A 46 2.47 6.87 18.97
C PHE A 46 1.94 6.55 17.56
N ALA A 47 2.54 7.16 16.52
CA ALA A 47 2.18 6.87 15.13
C ALA A 47 2.56 5.46 14.67
N LYS A 48 3.60 4.83 15.26
CA LYS A 48 3.92 3.42 14.97
C LYS A 48 2.93 2.45 15.61
N ARG A 49 2.44 2.79 16.81
CA ARG A 49 1.44 1.99 17.53
C ARG A 49 0.09 2.00 16.81
N ASP A 50 -0.33 3.17 16.33
CA ASP A 50 -1.49 3.29 15.46
C ASP A 50 -1.15 4.10 14.19
N ARG A 51 -0.80 3.34 13.15
CA ARG A 51 -0.38 3.86 11.85
C ARG A 51 -1.51 4.58 11.11
N ARG A 52 -2.77 4.40 11.51
CA ARG A 52 -3.94 5.03 10.85
C ARG A 52 -4.28 6.39 11.45
N THR A 53 -3.63 6.79 12.54
CA THR A 53 -3.85 8.11 13.15
C THR A 53 -3.54 9.25 12.20
N THR A 54 -4.43 10.23 12.14
CA THR A 54 -4.17 11.46 11.41
C THR A 54 -3.18 12.32 12.18
N ALA A 55 -2.40 13.15 11.48
CA ALA A 55 -1.49 14.10 12.14
C ALA A 55 -2.22 15.07 13.09
N GLN A 56 -3.53 15.28 12.92
CA GLN A 56 -4.33 16.07 13.86
C GLN A 56 -4.63 15.30 15.16
N GLN A 57 -5.01 14.02 15.07
CA GLN A 57 -5.19 13.17 16.24
C GLN A 57 -3.90 13.03 17.04
N VAL A 58 -2.75 12.85 16.35
CA VAL A 58 -1.45 12.83 17.01
C VAL A 58 -1.13 14.17 17.71
N ALA A 59 -1.49 15.31 17.10
CA ALA A 59 -1.32 16.62 17.74
C ALA A 59 -2.20 16.78 18.99
N ASN A 60 -3.45 16.33 18.94
CA ASN A 60 -4.37 16.39 20.08
C ASN A 60 -3.87 15.48 21.23
N GLN A 61 -3.41 14.27 20.89
CA GLN A 61 -2.84 13.34 21.88
C GLN A 61 -1.55 13.89 22.49
N PHE A 62 -0.72 14.55 21.68
CA PHE A 62 0.50 15.21 22.15
C PHE A 62 0.18 16.35 23.12
N LEU A 63 -0.83 17.17 22.82
CA LEU A 63 -1.29 18.23 23.72
C LEU A 63 -1.74 17.65 25.06
N ALA A 64 -2.50 16.55 25.06
CA ALA A 64 -2.94 15.89 26.30
C ALA A 64 -1.76 15.36 27.14
N ALA A 65 -0.68 14.89 26.51
CA ALA A 65 0.46 14.29 27.21
C ALA A 65 1.53 15.29 27.66
N SER A 66 1.82 16.32 26.85
CA SER A 66 2.89 17.30 27.10
C SER A 66 2.35 18.67 27.59
N GLY A 67 1.04 18.92 27.49
CA GLY A 67 0.43 20.23 27.76
C GLY A 67 0.77 21.29 26.69
N LYS A 68 1.50 20.90 25.64
CA LYS A 68 2.00 21.79 24.59
C LYS A 68 1.24 21.64 23.29
N GLN A 69 0.78 22.77 22.75
CA GLN A 69 0.10 22.78 21.46
C GLN A 69 1.10 22.76 20.30
N ILE A 70 0.93 21.82 19.38
CA ILE A 70 1.70 21.74 18.14
C ILE A 70 0.77 21.66 16.92
N SER A 71 1.20 22.28 15.82
CA SER A 71 0.43 22.21 14.57
C SER A 71 0.52 20.82 13.92
N ARG A 72 -0.52 20.44 13.17
CA ARG A 72 -0.51 19.26 12.29
C ARG A 72 0.71 19.21 11.36
N LYS A 73 1.15 20.37 10.84
CA LYS A 73 2.34 20.47 9.97
C LYS A 73 3.63 20.12 10.71
N THR A 74 3.74 20.52 11.99
CA THR A 74 4.86 20.17 12.86
C THR A 74 4.91 18.66 13.07
N VAL A 75 3.79 18.04 13.44
CA VAL A 75 3.69 16.58 13.60
C VAL A 75 4.14 15.86 12.33
N ALA A 76 3.59 16.23 11.17
CA ALA A 76 3.95 15.60 9.90
C ALA A 76 5.45 15.76 9.57
N ARG A 77 6.07 16.88 9.93
CA ARG A 77 7.53 17.08 9.78
C ARG A 77 8.33 16.16 10.71
N ARG A 78 7.88 15.96 11.96
CA ARG A 78 8.53 15.05 12.92
C ARG A 78 8.41 13.60 12.51
N LEU A 79 7.24 13.19 12.05
CA LEU A 79 7.02 11.85 11.51
C LEU A 79 7.93 11.59 10.31
N ARG A 80 8.04 12.53 9.36
CA ARG A 80 8.99 12.41 8.24
C ARG A 80 10.44 12.36 8.69
N GLY A 81 10.83 13.17 9.69
CA GLY A 81 12.16 13.13 10.30
C GLY A 81 12.48 11.77 10.94
N GLY A 82 11.45 11.08 11.43
CA GLY A 82 11.53 9.70 11.94
C GLY A 82 11.35 8.60 10.89
N GLY A 83 11.37 8.94 9.60
CA GLY A 83 11.24 7.98 8.50
C GLY A 83 9.82 7.49 8.20
N LEU A 84 8.79 8.10 8.80
CA LEU A 84 7.39 7.77 8.56
C LEU A 84 6.76 8.72 7.55
N TYR A 85 6.15 8.13 6.51
CA TYR A 85 5.51 8.88 5.44
C TYR A 85 4.05 8.48 5.33
N ALA A 86 3.19 9.48 5.07
CA ALA A 86 1.79 9.22 4.75
C ALA A 86 1.73 8.55 3.36
N ARG A 87 1.19 7.34 3.32
CA ARG A 87 1.05 6.52 2.11
C ARG A 87 -0.29 5.80 2.13
N ARG A 88 -0.79 5.45 0.95
CA ARG A 88 -1.93 4.52 0.86
C ARG A 88 -1.48 3.14 1.32
N PRO A 89 -2.27 2.45 2.16
CA PRO A 89 -2.04 1.05 2.48
C PRO A 89 -2.21 0.21 1.21
N VAL A 90 -1.54 -0.94 1.17
CA VAL A 90 -1.84 -1.95 0.16
C VAL A 90 -3.12 -2.65 0.61
N VAL A 91 -4.09 -2.78 -0.30
CA VAL A 91 -5.31 -3.55 -0.06
C VAL A 91 -5.05 -4.95 -0.58
N CYS A 92 -4.92 -5.92 0.33
CA CYS A 92 -4.82 -7.33 -0.02
C CYS A 92 -5.10 -8.19 1.22
N VAL A 93 -5.38 -9.47 0.98
CA VAL A 93 -5.43 -10.48 2.03
C VAL A 93 -3.99 -10.85 2.43
N PRO A 94 -3.58 -10.69 3.70
CA PRO A 94 -2.24 -11.08 4.13
C PRO A 94 -1.98 -12.58 3.90
N LEU A 95 -0.94 -12.91 3.13
CA LEU A 95 -0.58 -14.31 2.89
C LEU A 95 0.06 -14.94 4.13
N THR A 96 -0.54 -16.03 4.62
CA THR A 96 0.03 -16.91 5.64
C THR A 96 1.33 -17.56 5.13
N ARG A 97 2.15 -18.08 6.03
CA ARG A 97 3.38 -18.82 5.65
C ARG A 97 3.05 -20.01 4.73
N GLN A 98 1.98 -20.73 5.03
CA GLN A 98 1.50 -21.85 4.22
C GLN A 98 1.12 -21.41 2.81
N HIS A 99 0.35 -20.32 2.68
CA HIS A 99 -0.01 -19.77 1.36
C HIS A 99 1.23 -19.37 0.55
N ARG A 100 2.24 -18.77 1.18
CA ARG A 100 3.49 -18.39 0.49
C ARG A 100 4.23 -19.61 -0.04
N THR A 101 4.36 -20.66 0.76
CA THR A 101 5.02 -21.90 0.34
C THR A 101 4.25 -22.59 -0.79
N ALA A 102 2.91 -22.72 -0.65
CA ALA A 102 2.07 -23.33 -1.67
C ALA A 102 2.15 -22.58 -3.00
N ARG A 103 2.03 -21.24 -2.97
CA ARG A 103 2.16 -20.41 -4.18
C ARG A 103 3.55 -20.53 -4.82
N PHE A 104 4.62 -20.54 -4.01
CA PHE A 104 5.98 -20.70 -4.53
C PHE A 104 6.17 -22.06 -5.21
N GLN A 105 5.67 -23.13 -4.58
CA GLN A 105 5.74 -24.47 -5.16
C GLN A 105 4.95 -24.54 -6.47
N TRP A 106 3.72 -24.03 -6.49
CA TRP A 106 2.90 -23.96 -7.70
C TRP A 106 3.63 -23.23 -8.83
N CYS A 107 4.23 -22.07 -8.56
CA CYS A 107 5.02 -21.34 -9.56
C CYS A 107 6.23 -22.15 -10.07
N ARG A 108 6.87 -22.95 -9.22
CA ARG A 108 7.98 -23.82 -9.65
C ARG A 108 7.52 -24.96 -10.54
N GLU A 109 6.39 -25.58 -10.23
CA GLU A 109 5.81 -26.66 -11.03
C GLU A 109 5.40 -26.18 -12.42
N HIS A 110 4.93 -24.94 -12.52
CA HIS A 110 4.40 -24.34 -13.75
C HIS A 110 5.42 -23.41 -14.45
N HIS A 111 6.66 -23.32 -13.95
CA HIS A 111 7.69 -22.40 -14.47
C HIS A 111 8.05 -22.67 -15.94
N ASN A 112 8.04 -23.94 -16.34
CA ASN A 112 8.45 -24.37 -17.69
C ASN A 112 7.24 -24.56 -18.64
N TRP A 113 6.04 -24.15 -18.24
CA TRP A 113 4.86 -24.26 -19.10
C TRP A 113 4.99 -23.35 -20.32
N THR A 114 4.64 -23.90 -21.48
CA THR A 114 4.65 -23.19 -22.76
C THR A 114 3.35 -22.42 -22.96
N GLU A 115 3.33 -21.52 -23.95
CA GLU A 115 2.09 -20.82 -24.34
C GLU A 115 0.98 -21.79 -24.74
N GLN A 116 1.32 -22.96 -25.31
CA GLN A 116 0.35 -23.98 -25.68
C GLN A 116 -0.28 -24.64 -24.46
N ASP A 117 0.49 -24.83 -23.39
CA ASP A 117 -0.03 -25.35 -22.12
C ASP A 117 -0.98 -24.34 -21.47
N TRP A 118 -0.58 -23.06 -21.44
CA TRP A 118 -1.43 -21.97 -20.95
C TRP A 118 -2.68 -21.75 -21.81
N ALA A 119 -2.57 -21.99 -23.12
CA ALA A 119 -3.68 -21.88 -24.05
C ALA A 119 -4.79 -22.89 -23.77
N CYS A 120 -4.52 -23.96 -23.02
CA CYS A 120 -5.49 -24.97 -22.60
C CYS A 120 -6.14 -24.71 -21.23
N VAL A 121 -5.74 -23.63 -20.54
CA VAL A 121 -6.25 -23.28 -19.20
C VAL A 121 -7.43 -22.31 -19.29
N LEU A 122 -8.57 -22.67 -18.69
CA LEU A 122 -9.66 -21.76 -18.38
C LEU A 122 -9.51 -21.28 -16.94
N PHE A 123 -9.13 -20.02 -16.77
CA PHE A 123 -9.10 -19.35 -15.48
C PHE A 123 -10.51 -18.87 -15.12
N SER A 124 -10.97 -19.20 -13.92
CA SER A 124 -12.23 -18.67 -13.37
C SER A 124 -12.01 -17.86 -12.10
N ASP A 125 -12.94 -16.94 -11.86
CA ASP A 125 -13.06 -16.22 -10.59
C ASP A 125 -14.48 -15.61 -10.47
N GLU A 126 -14.93 -15.38 -9.24
CA GLU A 126 -16.13 -14.60 -8.93
C GLU A 126 -15.78 -13.15 -8.55
N SER A 127 -16.30 -12.21 -9.34
CA SER A 127 -16.19 -10.78 -9.04
C SER A 127 -17.50 -10.20 -8.52
N ARG A 128 -17.42 -9.46 -7.41
CA ARG A 128 -18.55 -8.74 -6.81
C ARG A 128 -18.52 -7.26 -7.21
N PHE A 129 -19.54 -6.82 -7.92
CA PHE A 129 -19.70 -5.42 -8.35
C PHE A 129 -20.72 -4.69 -7.47
N SER A 130 -20.26 -3.71 -6.70
CA SER A 130 -21.11 -2.90 -5.81
C SER A 130 -21.21 -1.45 -6.28
N LEU A 131 -22.37 -0.81 -6.05
CA LEU A 131 -22.56 0.62 -6.31
C LEU A 131 -21.84 1.54 -5.30
N SER A 132 -21.38 1.01 -4.17
CA SER A 132 -20.59 1.79 -3.22
C SER A 132 -19.19 2.05 -3.73
N SER A 133 -18.79 3.32 -3.75
CA SER A 133 -17.41 3.71 -4.03
C SER A 133 -16.51 3.45 -2.82
N ASP A 134 -15.38 2.78 -3.04
CA ASP A 134 -14.35 2.65 -2.03
C ASP A 134 -13.71 4.01 -1.78
N CYS A 135 -13.93 4.59 -0.60
CA CYS A 135 -13.28 5.85 -0.25
C CYS A 135 -11.80 5.57 0.05
N ARG A 136 -10.98 5.50 -1.01
CA ARG A 136 -9.50 5.29 -0.99
C ARG A 136 -8.71 6.45 -0.36
N ARG A 137 -9.32 7.20 0.57
CA ARG A 137 -8.76 8.38 1.22
C ARG A 137 -7.98 8.05 2.49
N GLN A 138 -8.00 6.80 2.96
CA GLN A 138 -7.24 6.42 4.14
C GLN A 138 -5.74 6.39 3.83
N LEU A 139 -4.97 7.15 4.61
CA LEU A 139 -3.52 7.15 4.60
C LEU A 139 -3.01 6.56 5.90
N ILE A 140 -1.91 5.83 5.82
CA ILE A 140 -1.18 5.31 6.97
C ILE A 140 0.22 5.90 7.03
N TRP A 141 0.77 6.02 8.23
CA TRP A 141 2.17 6.35 8.47
C TRP A 141 3.02 5.09 8.39
N ARG A 142 3.83 4.99 7.34
CA ARG A 142 4.74 3.85 7.16
C ARG A 142 6.12 4.22 6.67
N GLU A 143 7.08 3.36 6.99
CA GLU A 143 8.44 3.42 6.49
C GLU A 143 8.49 3.06 4.99
N SER A 144 9.47 3.63 4.28
CA SER A 144 9.71 3.25 2.88
C SER A 144 10.06 1.76 2.78
N GLY A 145 9.65 1.09 1.69
CA GLY A 145 9.92 -0.34 1.47
C GLY A 145 9.10 -1.33 2.32
N THR A 146 8.24 -0.86 3.23
CA THR A 146 7.48 -1.75 4.13
C THR A 146 6.02 -2.00 3.69
N ALA A 147 5.71 -1.79 2.41
CA ALA A 147 4.33 -1.81 1.89
C ALA A 147 3.58 -3.11 2.21
N CYS A 148 4.26 -4.26 2.05
CA CYS A 148 3.68 -5.59 2.20
C CYS A 148 3.79 -6.17 3.62
N ARG A 149 4.16 -5.36 4.62
CA ARG A 149 4.13 -5.81 6.01
C ARG A 149 2.67 -5.91 6.47
N PRO A 150 2.28 -6.97 7.23
CA PRO A 150 0.90 -7.15 7.70
C PRO A 150 0.33 -5.92 8.40
N GLU A 151 1.13 -5.24 9.23
CA GLU A 151 0.77 -4.00 9.93
C GLU A 151 0.44 -2.80 9.02
N ASN A 152 0.86 -2.84 7.75
CA ASN A 152 0.66 -1.78 6.75
C ASN A 152 -0.39 -2.15 5.68
N ILE A 153 -0.94 -3.36 5.75
CA ILE A 153 -1.95 -3.86 4.84
C ILE A 153 -3.34 -3.48 5.38
N GLN A 154 -4.22 -3.11 4.47
CA GLN A 154 -5.64 -3.00 4.74
C GLN A 154 -6.32 -4.24 4.17
N GLU A 155 -6.68 -5.15 5.07
CA GLU A 155 -7.50 -6.30 4.72
C GLU A 155 -8.91 -5.81 4.38
N LYS A 156 -9.47 -6.35 3.29
CA LYS A 156 -10.81 -5.99 2.82
C LYS A 156 -11.42 -7.18 2.11
N ASP A 157 -12.15 -7.98 2.88
CA ASP A 157 -12.79 -9.19 2.37
C ASP A 157 -14.28 -9.01 2.07
N ARG A 158 -14.91 -7.92 2.54
CA ARG A 158 -16.38 -7.80 2.49
C ARG A 158 -16.84 -6.42 2.06
N TYR A 159 -17.70 -6.39 1.04
CA TYR A 159 -18.45 -5.21 0.64
C TYR A 159 -19.83 -5.25 1.30
N PRO A 160 -20.19 -4.28 2.16
CA PRO A 160 -21.41 -4.32 2.96
C PRO A 160 -22.70 -3.95 2.19
N THR A 161 -22.61 -3.73 0.88
CA THR A 161 -23.68 -3.16 0.04
C THR A 161 -24.30 -4.19 -0.91
N CYS A 162 -25.50 -3.85 -1.41
CA CYS A 162 -26.11 -4.51 -2.55
C CYS A 162 -25.12 -4.55 -3.71
N SER A 163 -24.89 -5.75 -4.22
CA SER A 163 -23.92 -6.01 -5.27
C SER A 163 -24.42 -7.13 -6.14
N ILE A 164 -23.93 -7.17 -7.37
CA ILE A 164 -24.13 -8.29 -8.27
C ILE A 164 -22.86 -9.15 -8.23
N MET A 165 -23.06 -10.46 -8.19
CA MET A 165 -21.98 -11.43 -8.32
C MET A 165 -21.89 -11.87 -9.77
N VAL A 166 -20.70 -11.83 -10.33
CA VAL A 166 -20.45 -12.25 -11.71
C VAL A 166 -19.34 -13.28 -11.68
N TRP A 167 -19.65 -14.49 -12.12
CA TRP A 167 -18.62 -15.47 -12.42
C TRP A 167 -18.08 -15.22 -13.82
N THR A 168 -16.76 -15.32 -14.00
CA THR A 168 -16.14 -15.17 -15.32
C THR A 168 -15.12 -16.26 -15.54
N GLY A 169 -15.17 -16.92 -16.70
CA GLY A 169 -14.12 -17.81 -17.20
C GLY A 169 -13.37 -17.15 -18.35
N ILE A 170 -12.04 -17.15 -18.32
CA ILE A 170 -11.18 -16.55 -19.35
C ILE A 170 -10.12 -17.57 -19.80
N MET A 171 -9.97 -17.69 -21.11
CA MET A 171 -8.98 -18.52 -21.79
C MET A 171 -8.38 -17.70 -22.93
N ILE A 172 -7.22 -18.08 -23.46
CA ILE A 172 -6.54 -17.31 -24.51
C ILE A 172 -7.45 -16.99 -25.74
N ASN A 173 -8.35 -17.90 -26.08
CA ASN A 173 -9.23 -17.81 -27.24
C ASN A 173 -10.71 -17.55 -26.89
N GLY A 174 -11.04 -17.22 -25.64
CA GLY A 174 -12.44 -17.10 -25.27
C GLY A 174 -12.70 -16.58 -23.86
N ARG A 175 -13.93 -16.14 -23.63
CA ARG A 175 -14.41 -15.72 -22.33
C ARG A 175 -15.90 -16.05 -22.16
N ILE A 176 -16.29 -16.35 -20.93
CA ILE A 176 -17.68 -16.54 -20.50
C ILE A 176 -17.90 -15.68 -19.27
N TYR A 177 -19.09 -15.14 -19.12
CA TYR A 177 -19.54 -14.57 -17.86
C TYR A 177 -20.95 -15.04 -17.54
N VAL A 178 -21.21 -15.28 -16.26
CA VAL A 178 -22.52 -15.64 -15.71
C VAL A 178 -22.85 -14.64 -14.61
N VAL A 179 -23.98 -13.95 -14.78
CA VAL A 179 -24.45 -12.98 -13.78
C VAL A 179 -25.37 -13.71 -12.81
N ALA A 180 -24.95 -13.85 -11.56
CA ALA A 180 -25.72 -14.49 -10.52
C ALA A 180 -26.48 -13.47 -9.68
N ASN A 181 -27.78 -13.74 -9.49
CA ASN A 181 -28.58 -13.03 -8.51
C ASN A 181 -28.32 -13.60 -7.11
N GLY A 182 -27.77 -12.80 -6.21
CA GLY A 182 -27.47 -13.21 -4.84
C GLY A 182 -26.13 -13.93 -4.66
N SER A 183 -25.98 -14.68 -3.58
CA SER A 183 -24.73 -15.41 -3.28
C SER A 183 -24.63 -16.68 -4.12
N MET A 184 -23.44 -16.96 -4.67
CA MET A 184 -23.11 -18.24 -5.28
C MET A 184 -22.88 -19.26 -4.16
N THR A 185 -23.70 -20.31 -4.13
CA THR A 185 -23.52 -21.48 -3.26
C THR A 185 -22.94 -22.62 -4.10
N GLY A 186 -22.26 -23.59 -3.49
CA GLY A 186 -21.68 -24.73 -4.23
C GLY A 186 -22.66 -25.44 -5.18
N GLN A 187 -23.91 -25.67 -4.77
CA GLN A 187 -24.90 -26.31 -5.67
C GLN A 187 -25.25 -25.43 -6.88
N ARG A 188 -25.50 -24.14 -6.65
CA ARG A 188 -25.72 -23.16 -7.73
C ARG A 188 -24.51 -23.05 -8.65
N TYR A 189 -23.29 -23.15 -8.11
CA TYR A 189 -22.09 -23.16 -8.92
C TYR A 189 -22.07 -24.36 -9.88
N ILE A 190 -22.46 -25.54 -9.40
CA ILE A 190 -22.59 -26.72 -10.25
C ILE A 190 -23.65 -26.50 -11.34
N ASP A 191 -24.85 -26.06 -10.94
CA ASP A 191 -26.02 -26.01 -11.82
C ASP A 191 -26.01 -24.82 -12.79
N GLU A 192 -25.48 -23.67 -12.36
CA GLU A 192 -25.47 -22.42 -13.14
C GLU A 192 -24.15 -22.18 -13.86
N VAL A 193 -23.03 -22.77 -13.41
CA VAL A 193 -21.69 -22.52 -13.97
C VAL A 193 -21.05 -23.78 -14.56
N LEU A 194 -20.78 -24.80 -13.75
CA LEU A 194 -19.96 -25.93 -14.18
C LEU A 194 -20.64 -26.78 -15.27
N LEU A 195 -21.88 -27.19 -15.03
CA LEU A 195 -22.61 -28.06 -15.96
C LEU A 195 -22.98 -27.35 -17.27
N PRO A 196 -23.49 -26.09 -17.27
CA PRO A 196 -23.90 -25.44 -18.50
C PRO A 196 -22.74 -24.86 -19.31
N HIS A 197 -21.65 -24.43 -18.66
CA HIS A 197 -20.60 -23.66 -19.33
C HIS A 197 -19.26 -24.38 -19.37
N VAL A 198 -18.71 -24.78 -18.22
CA VAL A 198 -17.36 -25.39 -18.15
C VAL A 198 -17.32 -26.74 -18.88
N ARG A 199 -18.38 -27.55 -18.75
CA ARG A 199 -18.49 -28.83 -19.48
C ARG A 199 -18.45 -28.66 -21.01
N LEU A 200 -19.08 -27.61 -21.54
CA LEU A 200 -19.06 -27.34 -22.99
C LEU A 200 -17.65 -26.97 -23.47
N PHE A 201 -16.91 -26.19 -22.68
CA PHE A 201 -15.53 -25.82 -22.99
C PHE A 201 -14.59 -27.03 -23.00
N ARG A 202 -14.74 -27.93 -22.02
CA ARG A 202 -14.01 -29.21 -22.03
C ARG A 202 -14.28 -30.00 -23.31
N GLY A 203 -15.53 -30.05 -23.78
CA GLY A 203 -15.89 -30.72 -25.02
C GLY A 203 -15.26 -30.09 -26.27
N ALA A 204 -15.13 -28.75 -26.29
CA ALA A 204 -14.56 -28.02 -27.42
C ALA A 204 -13.02 -28.06 -27.47
N VAL A 205 -12.36 -28.02 -26.32
CA VAL A 205 -10.89 -27.99 -26.20
C VAL A 205 -10.29 -29.40 -26.23
N GLY A 206 -11.03 -30.39 -25.72
CA GLY A 206 -10.59 -31.78 -25.65
C GLY A 206 -9.78 -32.11 -24.40
N ASP A 207 -9.04 -33.22 -24.45
CA ASP A 207 -8.46 -33.87 -23.26
C ASP A 207 -7.36 -33.05 -22.54
N LYS A 208 -6.82 -32.04 -23.20
CA LYS A 208 -5.82 -31.13 -22.61
C LYS A 208 -6.44 -29.98 -21.81
N PHE A 209 -7.77 -29.87 -21.80
CA PHE A 209 -8.47 -28.81 -21.07
C PHE A 209 -8.16 -28.85 -19.57
N LEU A 210 -7.71 -27.72 -19.05
CA LEU A 210 -7.48 -27.51 -17.62
C LEU A 210 -8.41 -26.42 -17.11
N PHE A 211 -9.17 -26.75 -16.08
CA PHE A 211 -9.98 -25.78 -15.36
C PHE A 211 -9.23 -25.31 -14.13
N MET A 212 -9.07 -24.00 -13.97
CA MET A 212 -8.36 -23.40 -12.85
C MET A 212 -9.28 -22.46 -12.12
N ASP A 213 -9.56 -22.82 -10.87
CA ASP A 213 -10.44 -22.09 -9.97
C ASP A 213 -9.74 -21.81 -8.64
N ASP A 214 -10.36 -20.98 -7.81
CA ASP A 214 -9.89 -20.81 -6.45
C ASP A 214 -10.28 -22.02 -5.56
N ASN A 215 -9.71 -22.08 -4.36
CA ASN A 215 -10.00 -23.16 -3.40
C ASN A 215 -11.13 -22.75 -2.43
N ALA A 216 -12.13 -21.98 -2.90
CA ALA A 216 -13.27 -21.62 -2.07
C ALA A 216 -14.10 -22.86 -1.67
N THR A 217 -14.69 -22.80 -0.48
CA THR A 217 -15.54 -23.85 0.12
C THR A 217 -17.01 -23.52 0.00
#